data_AF-A0A7T6ZCX6-F1
#
_entry.id   AF-A0A7T6ZCX6-F1
#
_cell.length_a   1.000
_cell.length_b   1.000
_cell.length_c   1.000
_cell.angle_alpha   90.00
_cell.angle_beta   90.00
_cell.angle_gamma   90.00
#
_symmetry.space_group_name_H-M   'P 1'
#
loop_
_entity.id
_entity.type
_entity.pdbx_description
1 polymer ?
#
loop_
_entity_poly.entity_id
_entity_poly.type
_entity_poly.pdbx_seq_one_letter_code
_entity_poly.pdbx_strand_id
1 'polypeptide(L)'
;MAALMKLDLWLLRWAIVFIVIIAPVAGAVFYTDYSVTGFVIIFILALTLTQIDDKHKTRRFMLSLPFPLKTFFQARALVVMLIGVIWVMLEGFGRMIGFGDAPLSEILIHASAQMATMFVLAPSVIAMLTLLKHPVIKWGITFIFYMMVVMIGTLMGVFVTEIFNYMEALGYALAGVILIIGILAFWLILLLANAIRSRVDLV
;
A
#
# COMPACT_ATOMS: atom_id res chain seq x y z
N MET A 1 18.52 -7.89 3.02
CA MET A 1 17.08 -7.71 2.72
C MET A 1 16.18 -8.55 3.61
N ALA A 2 16.21 -9.88 3.54
CA ALA A 2 15.31 -10.73 4.35
C ALA A 2 15.36 -10.44 5.86
N ALA A 3 16.55 -10.18 6.42
CA ALA A 3 16.70 -9.82 7.83
C ALA A 3 16.02 -8.48 8.18
N LEU A 4 16.07 -7.47 7.29
CA LEU A 4 15.40 -6.18 7.48
C LEU A 4 13.89 -6.33 7.42
N MET A 5 13.38 -7.11 6.45
CA MET A 5 11.94 -7.40 6.35
C MET A 5 11.43 -8.15 7.58
N LYS A 6 12.20 -9.11 8.11
CA LYS A 6 11.86 -9.81 9.36
C LYS A 6 11.76 -8.85 10.55
N LEU A 7 12.67 -7.87 10.65
CA LEU A 7 12.65 -6.86 11.70
C LEU A 7 11.41 -5.96 11.57
N ASP A 8 11.11 -5.45 10.38
CA ASP A 8 9.93 -4.61 10.13
C ASP A 8 8.62 -5.39 10.39
N LEU A 9 8.54 -6.66 10.01
CA LEU A 9 7.40 -7.53 10.34
C LEU A 9 7.26 -7.77 11.85
N TRP A 10 8.38 -7.93 12.57
CA TRP A 10 8.36 -8.08 14.02
C TRP A 10 7.91 -6.80 14.75
N LEU A 11 8.28 -5.63 14.22
CA LEU A 11 7.78 -4.33 14.70
C LEU A 11 6.27 -4.20 14.47
N LEU A 12 5.77 -4.73 13.35
CA LEU A 12 4.35 -4.73 12.99
C LEU A 12 3.57 -5.97 13.46
N ARG A 13 4.14 -6.82 14.33
CA ARG A 13 3.52 -8.12 14.70
C ARG A 13 2.08 -8.00 15.20
N TRP A 14 1.75 -6.93 15.92
CA TRP A 14 0.41 -6.71 16.42
C TRP A 14 -0.55 -6.26 15.31
N ALA A 15 -0.06 -5.47 14.34
CA ALA A 15 -0.85 -5.10 13.18
C ALA A 15 -1.26 -6.34 12.37
N ILE A 16 -0.38 -7.34 12.25
CA ILE A 16 -0.70 -8.61 11.57
C ILE A 16 -1.89 -9.31 12.24
N VAL A 17 -1.92 -9.36 13.58
CA VAL A 17 -3.06 -9.95 14.32
C VAL A 17 -4.36 -9.21 14.04
N PHE A 18 -4.32 -7.86 14.04
CA PHE A 18 -5.49 -7.05 13.69
C PHE A 18 -5.94 -7.29 12.25
N ILE A 19 -5.02 -7.40 11.30
CA ILE A 19 -5.34 -7.63 9.88
C ILE A 19 -6.03 -8.97 9.68
N VAL A 20 -5.58 -10.03 10.34
CA VAL A 20 -6.18 -11.37 10.23
C VAL A 20 -7.65 -11.38 10.65
N ILE A 21 -8.03 -10.57 11.64
CA ILE A 21 -9.41 -10.52 12.16
C ILE A 21 -10.24 -9.47 11.41
N ILE A 22 -9.71 -8.27 11.22
CA ILE A 22 -10.48 -7.14 10.69
C ILE A 22 -10.64 -7.26 9.17
N ALA A 23 -9.66 -7.79 8.43
CA ALA A 23 -9.77 -7.85 6.97
C ALA A 23 -10.95 -8.72 6.49
N PRO A 24 -11.15 -9.95 7.01
CA PRO A 24 -12.33 -10.75 6.64
C PRO A 24 -13.64 -10.11 7.10
N VAL A 25 -13.68 -9.53 8.30
CA VAL A 25 -14.88 -8.83 8.80
C VAL A 25 -15.20 -7.63 7.93
N ALA A 26 -14.18 -6.88 7.49
CA ALA A 26 -14.36 -5.75 6.60
C ALA A 26 -14.92 -6.19 5.24
N GLY A 27 -14.38 -7.29 4.69
CA GLY A 27 -14.91 -7.88 3.47
C GLY A 27 -16.35 -8.39 3.60
N ALA A 28 -16.71 -8.98 4.74
CA ALA A 28 -18.04 -9.55 4.95
C ALA A 28 -19.12 -8.50 5.29
N VAL A 29 -18.75 -7.41 5.97
CA VAL A 29 -19.68 -6.39 6.48
C VAL A 29 -19.70 -5.13 5.62
N PHE A 30 -18.55 -4.71 5.10
CA PHE A 30 -18.40 -3.51 4.26
C PHE A 30 -18.16 -3.88 2.80
N TYR A 31 -18.87 -4.91 2.30
CA TYR A 31 -18.72 -5.49 0.96
C TYR A 31 -19.09 -4.56 -0.22
N THR A 32 -19.24 -3.25 0.02
CA THR A 32 -19.53 -2.29 -1.05
C THR A 32 -18.41 -2.29 -2.09
N ASP A 33 -18.75 -1.94 -3.33
CA ASP A 33 -17.85 -1.96 -4.50
C ASP A 33 -16.64 -1.03 -4.39
N TYR A 34 -16.56 -0.22 -3.33
CA TYR A 34 -15.63 0.89 -3.18
C TYR A 34 -14.96 0.93 -1.80
N SER A 35 -14.65 -0.22 -1.22
CA SER A 35 -14.04 -0.29 0.12
C SER A 35 -12.69 0.44 0.18
N VAL A 36 -12.64 1.47 1.02
CA VAL A 36 -11.45 2.32 1.25
C VAL A 36 -10.59 1.77 2.40
N THR A 37 -11.05 0.74 3.11
CA THR A 37 -10.43 0.24 4.37
C THR A 37 -8.98 -0.19 4.18
N GLY A 38 -8.68 -0.86 3.06
CA GLY A 38 -7.32 -1.27 2.73
C GLY A 38 -6.35 -0.09 2.53
N PHE A 39 -6.81 1.02 1.93
CA PHE A 39 -5.97 2.20 1.71
C PHE A 39 -5.60 2.89 3.02
N VAL A 40 -6.57 3.00 3.93
CA VAL A 40 -6.36 3.56 5.27
C VAL A 40 -5.31 2.76 6.03
N ILE A 41 -5.33 1.44 5.91
CA ILE A 41 -4.40 0.56 6.62
C ILE A 41 -2.99 0.69 6.08
N ILE A 42 -2.81 0.74 4.76
CA ILE A 42 -1.48 1.01 4.19
C ILE A 42 -0.93 2.34 4.67
N PHE A 43 -1.77 3.38 4.72
CA PHE A 43 -1.36 4.68 5.24
C PHE A 43 -0.93 4.59 6.71
N ILE A 44 -1.72 3.95 7.57
CA ILE A 44 -1.40 3.76 8.99
C ILE A 44 -0.11 2.94 9.16
N LEU A 45 0.08 1.87 8.39
CA LEU A 45 1.28 1.01 8.48
C LEU A 45 2.54 1.78 8.04
N ALA A 46 2.47 2.49 6.93
CA ALA A 46 3.56 3.33 6.43
C ALA A 46 3.91 4.45 7.43
N LEU A 47 2.89 5.08 8.03
CA LEU A 47 3.07 6.06 9.09
C LEU A 47 3.70 5.44 10.34
N THR A 48 3.22 4.28 10.78
CA THR A 48 3.69 3.64 12.01
C THR A 48 5.16 3.26 11.88
N LEU A 49 5.57 2.64 10.77
CA LEU A 49 6.97 2.29 10.53
C LEU A 49 7.89 3.52 10.48
N THR A 50 7.43 4.61 9.85
CA THR A 50 8.23 5.84 9.77
C THR A 50 8.29 6.60 11.09
N GLN A 51 7.21 6.60 11.88
CA GLN A 51 7.20 7.22 13.20
C GLN A 51 8.00 6.44 14.24
N ILE A 52 8.04 5.11 14.15
CA ILE A 52 8.87 4.28 15.04
C ILE A 52 10.33 4.73 14.94
N ASP A 53 10.83 5.04 13.74
CA ASP A 53 12.18 5.56 13.54
C ASP A 53 12.45 6.89 14.22
N ASP A 54 11.53 7.82 14.02
CA ASP A 54 11.67 9.18 14.51
C ASP A 54 11.56 9.20 16.04
N LYS A 55 10.64 8.40 16.62
CA LYS A 55 10.35 8.38 18.06
C LYS A 55 11.32 7.53 18.88
N HIS A 56 11.76 6.38 18.37
CA HIS A 56 12.63 5.46 19.11
C HIS A 56 14.12 5.63 18.79
N LYS A 57 14.50 6.65 18.01
CA LYS A 57 15.88 6.83 17.48
C LYS A 57 16.41 5.58 16.77
N THR A 58 15.54 4.68 16.32
CA THR A 58 15.88 3.46 15.58
C THR A 58 16.64 3.79 14.31
N ARG A 59 16.51 5.01 13.78
CA ARG A 59 17.37 5.53 12.72
C ARG A 59 18.87 5.46 13.04
N ARG A 60 19.30 5.77 14.27
CA ARG A 60 20.72 5.64 14.67
C ARG A 60 21.17 4.19 14.74
N PHE A 61 20.30 3.31 15.24
CA PHE A 61 20.57 1.87 15.25
C PHE A 61 20.66 1.32 13.82
N MET A 62 19.71 1.66 12.94
CA MET A 62 19.74 1.26 11.53
C MET A 62 20.95 1.80 10.78
N LEU A 63 21.38 3.04 11.07
CA LEU A 63 22.62 3.62 10.53
C LEU A 63 23.89 2.96 11.06
N SER A 64 23.83 2.31 12.23
CA SER A 64 24.95 1.52 12.76
C SER A 64 25.07 0.14 12.13
N LEU A 65 24.04 -0.33 11.43
CA LEU A 65 24.11 -1.57 10.67
C LEU A 65 24.91 -1.35 9.37
N PRO A 66 25.69 -2.35 8.92
CA PRO A 66 26.48 -2.27 7.67
C PRO A 66 25.60 -2.44 6.43
N PHE A 67 24.46 -1.74 6.38
CA PHE A 67 23.51 -1.79 5.27
C PHE A 67 23.27 -0.39 4.69
N PRO A 68 23.20 -0.24 3.35
CA PRO A 68 22.94 1.06 2.74
C PRO A 68 21.50 1.52 3.00
N LEU A 69 21.30 2.80 3.28
CA LEU A 69 19.99 3.43 3.58
C LEU A 69 18.89 3.10 2.56
N LYS A 70 19.25 2.91 1.29
CA LYS A 70 18.36 2.51 0.20
C LYS A 70 17.67 1.15 0.47
N THR A 71 18.37 0.23 1.11
CA THR A 71 17.85 -1.11 1.42
C THR A 71 16.77 -1.11 2.50
N PHE A 72 16.85 -0.20 3.47
CA PHE A 72 15.81 -0.02 4.49
C PHE A 72 14.49 0.48 3.89
N PHE A 73 14.58 1.45 2.98
CA PHE A 73 13.38 1.98 2.30
C PHE A 73 12.69 0.92 1.46
N GLN A 74 13.45 0.18 0.65
CA GLN A 74 12.92 -0.92 -0.16
C GLN A 74 12.32 -2.02 0.72
N ALA A 75 13.00 -2.41 1.81
CA ALA A 75 12.49 -3.42 2.73
C ALA A 75 11.13 -3.03 3.32
N ARG A 76 10.98 -1.77 3.75
CA ARG A 76 9.72 -1.26 4.32
C ARG A 76 8.59 -1.19 3.32
N ALA A 77 8.86 -0.66 2.12
CA ALA A 77 7.87 -0.61 1.07
C ALA A 77 7.38 -2.03 0.73
N LEU A 78 8.29 -3.01 0.66
CA LEU A 78 7.94 -4.42 0.45
C LEU A 78 7.16 -5.03 1.61
N VAL A 79 7.48 -4.70 2.87
CA VAL A 79 6.75 -5.20 4.05
C VAL A 79 5.34 -4.64 4.11
N VAL A 80 5.19 -3.33 3.91
CA VAL A 80 3.86 -2.68 3.86
C VAL A 80 3.04 -3.25 2.70
N MET A 81 3.65 -3.47 1.53
CA MET A 81 2.97 -4.11 0.40
C MET A 81 2.61 -5.57 0.68
N LEU A 82 3.48 -6.36 1.29
CA LEU A 82 3.18 -7.75 1.66
C LEU A 82 1.96 -7.81 2.57
N ILE A 83 1.91 -6.93 3.56
CA ILE A 83 0.77 -6.80 4.46
C ILE A 83 -0.49 -6.34 3.69
N GLY A 84 -0.36 -5.39 2.76
CA GLY A 84 -1.46 -4.98 1.88
C GLY A 84 -2.00 -6.12 1.02
N VAL A 85 -1.14 -6.98 0.47
CA VAL A 85 -1.56 -8.16 -0.29
C VAL A 85 -2.32 -9.15 0.60
N ILE A 86 -1.83 -9.39 1.82
CA ILE A 86 -2.54 -10.21 2.81
C ILE A 86 -3.92 -9.61 3.12
N TRP A 87 -4.00 -8.29 3.28
CA TRP A 87 -5.26 -7.59 3.49
C TRP A 87 -6.25 -7.84 2.35
N VAL A 88 -5.84 -7.61 1.09
CA VAL A 88 -6.74 -7.79 -0.06
C VAL A 88 -7.19 -9.24 -0.20
N MET A 89 -6.31 -10.21 0.05
CA MET A 89 -6.67 -11.63 0.03
C MET A 89 -7.72 -11.98 1.09
N LEU A 90 -7.54 -11.49 2.32
CA LEU A 90 -8.46 -11.74 3.43
C LEU A 90 -9.78 -10.97 3.27
N GLU A 91 -9.73 -9.74 2.76
CA GLU A 91 -10.92 -8.95 2.44
C GLU A 91 -11.72 -9.64 1.32
N GLY A 92 -11.05 -10.12 0.28
CA GLY A 92 -11.68 -10.92 -0.79
C GLY A 92 -12.31 -12.21 -0.25
N PHE A 93 -11.64 -12.91 0.67
CA PHE A 93 -12.22 -14.07 1.35
C PHE A 93 -13.45 -13.70 2.19
N GLY A 94 -13.40 -12.57 2.91
CA GLY A 94 -14.55 -12.03 3.63
C GLY A 94 -15.73 -11.72 2.71
N ARG A 95 -15.48 -11.13 1.54
CA ARG A 95 -16.50 -10.84 0.52
C ARG A 95 -17.15 -12.10 -0.05
N MET A 96 -16.38 -13.17 -0.23
CA MET A 96 -16.91 -14.47 -0.69
C MET A 96 -17.80 -15.17 0.34
N ILE A 97 -17.57 -14.93 1.64
CA ILE A 97 -18.33 -15.55 2.74
C ILE A 97 -19.50 -14.67 3.22
N GLY A 98 -19.38 -13.35 3.02
CA GLY A 98 -20.42 -12.39 3.39
C GLY A 98 -21.76 -12.69 2.71
N PHE A 99 -22.84 -12.17 3.29
CA PHE A 99 -24.22 -12.36 2.82
C PHE A 99 -24.55 -11.66 1.48
N GLY A 100 -23.54 -11.37 0.65
CA GLY A 100 -23.69 -10.67 -0.62
C GLY A 100 -23.52 -11.62 -1.79
N ASP A 101 -24.44 -11.56 -2.75
CA ASP A 101 -24.39 -12.22 -4.05
C ASP A 101 -23.28 -11.64 -4.97
N ALA A 102 -22.12 -11.27 -4.42
CA ALA A 102 -21.04 -10.66 -5.19
C ALA A 102 -20.34 -11.72 -6.06
N PRO A 103 -20.43 -11.63 -7.40
CA PRO A 103 -19.78 -12.59 -8.27
C PRO A 103 -18.25 -12.50 -8.11
N LEU A 104 -17.58 -13.65 -8.27
CA LEU A 104 -16.13 -13.78 -8.19
C LEU A 104 -15.39 -12.75 -9.08
N SER A 105 -15.99 -12.41 -10.22
CA SER A 105 -15.49 -11.42 -11.18
C SER A 105 -15.33 -10.03 -10.58
N GLU A 106 -16.34 -9.54 -9.86
CA GLU A 106 -16.33 -8.23 -9.20
C GLU A 106 -15.29 -8.19 -8.07
N ILE A 107 -15.16 -9.29 -7.32
CA ILE A 107 -14.15 -9.44 -6.27
C ILE A 107 -12.74 -9.33 -6.86
N LEU A 108 -12.48 -9.97 -8.01
CA LEU A 108 -11.19 -9.93 -8.69
C LEU A 108 -10.87 -8.52 -9.24
N ILE A 109 -11.86 -7.86 -9.83
CA ILE A 109 -11.70 -6.49 -10.34
C ILE A 109 -11.41 -5.53 -9.19
N HIS A 110 -12.19 -5.59 -8.11
CA HIS A 110 -11.97 -4.81 -6.91
C HIS A 110 -10.57 -5.06 -6.34
N ALA A 111 -10.17 -6.32 -6.17
CA ALA A 111 -8.86 -6.68 -5.66
C ALA A 111 -7.73 -6.13 -6.54
N SER A 112 -7.88 -6.17 -7.87
CA SER A 112 -6.88 -5.65 -8.81
C SER A 112 -6.68 -4.13 -8.69
N ALA A 113 -7.78 -3.36 -8.66
CA ALA A 113 -7.75 -1.91 -8.55
C ALA A 113 -7.24 -1.46 -7.18
N GLN A 114 -7.68 -2.16 -6.12
CA GLN A 114 -7.22 -1.94 -4.76
C GLN A 114 -5.72 -2.22 -4.65
N MET A 115 -5.24 -3.37 -5.14
CA MET A 115 -3.81 -3.69 -5.17
C MET A 115 -3.00 -2.66 -5.96
N ALA A 116 -3.42 -2.28 -7.16
CA ALA A 116 -2.71 -1.30 -7.98
C ALA A 116 -2.55 0.05 -7.25
N THR A 117 -3.61 0.52 -6.59
CA THR A 117 -3.59 1.74 -5.79
C THR A 117 -2.66 1.62 -4.58
N MET A 118 -2.69 0.47 -3.91
CA MET A 118 -1.80 0.14 -2.80
C MET A 118 -0.31 0.15 -3.21
N PHE A 119 0.00 -0.40 -4.40
CA PHE A 119 1.33 -0.39 -5.00
C PHE A 119 1.85 1.03 -5.26
N VAL A 120 0.98 2.00 -5.52
CA VAL A 120 1.39 3.41 -5.64
C VAL A 120 1.52 4.06 -4.26
N LEU A 121 0.56 3.82 -3.36
CA LEU A 121 0.49 4.46 -2.05
C LEU A 121 1.66 4.09 -1.14
N ALA A 122 1.95 2.80 -0.98
CA ALA A 122 2.94 2.32 -0.01
C ALA A 122 4.33 2.96 -0.19
N PRO A 123 4.98 2.89 -1.38
CA PRO A 123 6.29 3.49 -1.56
C PRO A 123 6.23 5.02 -1.54
N SER A 124 5.14 5.64 -2.01
CA SER A 124 5.01 7.10 -2.07
C SER A 124 4.88 7.74 -0.69
N VAL A 125 4.00 7.21 0.16
CA VAL A 125 3.80 7.70 1.53
C VAL A 125 5.10 7.57 2.33
N ILE A 126 5.76 6.41 2.25
CA ILE A 126 7.06 6.22 2.92
C ILE A 126 8.10 7.20 2.35
N ALA A 127 8.16 7.41 1.03
CA ALA A 127 9.11 8.34 0.42
C ALA A 127 8.87 9.79 0.89
N MET A 128 7.63 10.27 0.86
CA MET A 128 7.30 11.63 1.30
C MET A 128 7.63 11.86 2.77
N LEU A 129 7.30 10.89 3.63
CA LEU A 129 7.58 10.99 5.05
C LEU A 129 9.08 10.95 5.38
N THR A 130 9.90 10.36 4.52
CA THR A 130 11.35 10.23 4.76
C THR A 130 12.18 11.30 4.07
N LEU A 131 11.71 11.86 2.96
CA LEU A 131 12.42 12.87 2.19
C LEU A 131 12.13 14.30 2.65
N LEU A 132 10.90 14.57 3.13
CA LEU A 132 10.50 15.92 3.55
C LEU A 132 11.01 16.22 4.97
N LYS A 133 11.77 17.31 5.11
CA LYS A 133 12.37 17.71 6.40
C LYS A 133 11.42 18.51 7.29
N HIS A 134 10.58 19.37 6.71
CA HIS A 134 9.74 20.27 7.49
C HIS A 134 8.50 19.54 8.02
N PRO A 135 8.24 19.50 9.34
CA PRO A 135 7.23 18.63 9.94
C PRO A 135 5.82 18.93 9.44
N VAL A 136 5.39 20.19 9.44
CA VAL A 136 4.03 20.58 9.02
C VAL A 136 3.79 20.32 7.52
N ILE A 137 4.73 20.78 6.66
CA ILE A 137 4.66 20.59 5.21
C ILE A 137 4.68 19.10 4.84
N LYS A 138 5.51 18.30 5.52
CA LYS A 138 5.56 16.84 5.36
C LYS A 138 4.17 16.21 5.54
N TRP A 139 3.46 16.56 6.61
CA TRP A 139 2.12 16.05 6.87
C TRP A 139 1.09 16.54 5.86
N GLY A 140 1.07 17.85 5.58
CA GLY A 140 0.13 18.44 4.63
C GLY A 140 0.25 17.84 3.23
N ILE A 141 1.46 17.78 2.68
CA ILE A 141 1.71 17.23 1.35
C ILE A 141 1.39 15.73 1.30
N THR A 142 1.83 14.96 2.31
CA THR A 142 1.59 13.50 2.32
C THR A 142 0.10 13.19 2.39
N PHE A 143 -0.67 13.95 3.18
CA PHE A 143 -2.12 13.76 3.30
C PHE A 143 -2.86 14.15 2.00
N ILE A 144 -2.52 15.29 1.40
CA ILE A 144 -3.11 15.72 0.12
C ILE A 144 -2.81 14.67 -0.96
N PHE A 145 -1.55 14.24 -1.06
CA PHE A 145 -1.16 13.23 -2.03
C PHE A 145 -1.88 11.90 -1.79
N TYR A 146 -1.98 11.45 -0.54
CA TYR A 146 -2.75 10.27 -0.17
C TYR A 146 -4.21 10.36 -0.67
N MET A 147 -4.89 11.48 -0.38
CA MET A 147 -6.27 11.67 -0.81
C MET A 147 -6.41 11.70 -2.34
N MET A 148 -5.46 12.33 -3.05
CA MET A 148 -5.46 12.34 -4.51
C MET A 148 -5.30 10.93 -5.08
N VAL A 149 -4.35 10.13 -4.58
CA VAL A 149 -4.13 8.77 -5.08
C VAL A 149 -5.31 7.87 -4.75
N VAL A 150 -5.90 8.00 -3.55
CA VAL A 150 -7.11 7.25 -3.18
C VAL A 150 -8.26 7.61 -4.12
N MET A 151 -8.50 8.89 -4.38
CA MET A 151 -9.56 9.35 -5.30
C MET A 151 -9.35 8.84 -6.72
N ILE A 152 -8.11 8.91 -7.24
CA ILE A 152 -7.80 8.37 -8.57
C ILE A 152 -8.00 6.85 -8.60
N GLY A 153 -7.51 6.14 -7.58
CA GLY A 153 -7.62 4.69 -7.46
C GLY A 153 -9.07 4.21 -7.38
N THR A 154 -9.92 4.89 -6.59
CA THR A 154 -11.35 4.57 -6.52
C THR A 154 -12.07 4.88 -7.82
N LEU A 155 -11.80 6.02 -8.47
CA LEU A 155 -12.37 6.35 -9.78
C LEU A 155 -11.96 5.34 -10.86
N MET A 156 -10.70 4.88 -10.85
CA MET A 156 -10.26 3.81 -11.74
C MET A 156 -10.98 2.49 -11.46
N GLY A 157 -11.18 2.13 -10.18
CA GLY A 157 -11.97 0.96 -9.79
C GLY A 157 -13.40 1.02 -10.34
N VAL A 158 -14.10 2.13 -10.11
CA VAL A 158 -15.46 2.39 -10.65
C VAL A 158 -15.48 2.20 -12.17
N PHE A 159 -14.55 2.84 -12.87
CA PHE A 159 -14.49 2.82 -14.33
C PHE A 159 -14.30 1.39 -14.89
N VAL A 160 -13.45 0.57 -14.26
CA VAL A 160 -13.22 -0.81 -14.70
C VAL A 160 -14.43 -1.69 -14.43
N THR A 161 -15.07 -1.54 -13.27
CA THR A 161 -16.29 -2.27 -12.92
C THR A 161 -17.42 -1.93 -13.90
N GLU A 162 -17.61 -0.65 -14.24
CA GLU A 162 -18.59 -0.25 -15.25
C GLU A 162 -18.29 -0.87 -16.62
N ILE A 163 -17.04 -0.82 -17.09
CA ILE A 163 -16.67 -1.46 -18.36
C ILE A 163 -16.90 -2.97 -18.33
N PHE A 164 -16.65 -3.63 -17.20
CA PHE A 164 -16.93 -5.04 -17.05
C PHE A 164 -18.43 -5.36 -17.23
N ASN A 165 -19.31 -4.53 -16.67
CA ASN A 165 -20.76 -4.70 -16.80
C ASN A 165 -21.25 -4.59 -18.25
N TYR A 166 -20.60 -3.77 -19.09
CA TYR A 166 -20.95 -3.64 -20.51
C TYR A 166 -20.17 -4.59 -21.43
N MET A 167 -18.93 -4.94 -21.07
CA MET A 167 -17.98 -5.70 -21.89
C MET A 167 -17.05 -6.54 -20.99
N GLU A 168 -17.53 -7.70 -20.54
CA GLU A 168 -16.85 -8.56 -19.55
C GLU A 168 -15.37 -8.84 -19.86
N ALA A 169 -15.05 -9.28 -21.09
CA ALA A 169 -13.68 -9.62 -21.48
C ALA A 169 -12.73 -8.40 -21.45
N LEU A 170 -13.24 -7.22 -21.81
CA LEU A 170 -12.48 -5.97 -21.77
C LEU A 170 -12.22 -5.53 -20.33
N GLY A 171 -13.19 -5.74 -19.43
CA GLY A 171 -13.05 -5.48 -17.99
C GLY A 171 -11.89 -6.26 -17.37
N TYR A 172 -11.78 -7.56 -17.65
CA TYR A 172 -10.65 -8.38 -17.17
C TYR A 172 -9.29 -7.92 -17.73
N ALA A 173 -9.24 -7.58 -19.02
CA ALA A 173 -8.02 -7.09 -19.64
C ALA A 173 -7.56 -5.77 -19.00
N LEU A 174 -8.48 -4.83 -18.75
CA LEU A 174 -8.20 -3.57 -18.09
C LEU A 174 -7.76 -3.76 -16.63
N ALA A 175 -8.40 -4.64 -15.87
CA ALA A 175 -8.00 -4.99 -14.51
C ALA A 175 -6.54 -5.50 -14.47
N GLY A 176 -6.17 -6.39 -15.39
CA GLY A 176 -4.80 -6.88 -15.53
C GLY A 176 -3.80 -5.76 -15.89
N VAL A 177 -4.14 -4.90 -16.85
CA VAL A 177 -3.32 -3.76 -17.26
C VAL A 177 -3.09 -2.80 -16.10
N ILE A 178 -4.13 -2.46 -15.34
CA ILE A 178 -4.04 -1.55 -14.19
C ILE A 178 -3.14 -2.13 -13.10
N LEU A 179 -3.24 -3.43 -12.83
CA LEU A 179 -2.36 -4.11 -11.88
C LEU A 179 -0.88 -4.04 -12.33
N ILE A 180 -0.62 -4.31 -13.61
CA ILE A 180 0.73 -4.20 -14.20
C ILE A 180 1.26 -2.77 -14.06
N ILE A 181 0.45 -1.77 -14.40
CA ILE A 181 0.80 -0.36 -14.26
C ILE A 181 1.10 -0.02 -12.79
N GLY A 182 0.31 -0.51 -11.84
CA GLY A 182 0.55 -0.34 -10.41
C GLY A 182 1.91 -0.92 -9.97
N ILE A 183 2.25 -2.14 -10.41
CA ILE A 183 3.53 -2.78 -10.11
C ILE A 183 4.71 -2.00 -10.72
N LEU A 184 4.56 -1.56 -11.98
CA LEU A 184 5.58 -0.74 -12.65
C LEU A 184 5.74 0.62 -11.96
N ALA A 185 4.65 1.24 -11.52
CA ALA A 185 4.67 2.48 -10.77
C ALA A 185 5.36 2.29 -9.41
N PHE A 186 5.08 1.20 -8.68
CA PHE A 186 5.79 0.86 -7.44
C PHE A 186 7.31 0.83 -7.66
N TRP A 187 7.74 0.12 -8.70
CA TRP A 187 9.16 0.01 -9.02
C TRP A 187 9.77 1.37 -9.42
N LEU A 188 9.07 2.14 -10.25
CA LEU A 188 9.49 3.48 -10.67
C LEU A 188 9.62 4.44 -9.48
N ILE A 189 8.65 4.46 -8.57
CA ILE A 189 8.67 5.29 -7.36
C ILE A 189 9.85 4.89 -6.48
N LEU A 190 10.11 3.59 -6.31
CA LEU A 190 11.27 3.11 -5.56
C LEU A 190 12.59 3.59 -6.18
N LEU A 191 12.72 3.54 -7.51
CA LEU A 191 13.91 4.02 -8.22
C LEU A 191 14.09 5.53 -8.05
N LEU A 192 13.04 6.33 -8.30
CA LEU A 192 13.07 7.78 -8.19
C LEU A 192 13.41 8.22 -6.76
N ALA A 193 12.75 7.66 -5.75
CA ALA A 193 13.00 7.98 -4.36
C ALA A 193 14.45 7.64 -3.94
N ASN A 194 14.97 6.49 -4.39
CA ASN A 194 16.36 6.12 -4.13
C ASN A 194 17.36 7.01 -4.86
N ALA A 195 17.06 7.44 -6.08
CA ALA A 195 17.89 8.36 -6.85
C ALA A 195 17.99 9.73 -6.14
N ILE A 196 16.85 10.25 -5.66
CA ILE A 196 16.79 11.49 -4.87
C ILE A 196 17.65 11.35 -3.61
N ARG A 197 17.53 10.24 -2.85
CA ARG A 197 18.33 10.03 -1.63
C ARG A 197 19.83 10.02 -1.89
N SER A 198 20.30 9.32 -2.93
CA SER A 198 21.73 9.32 -3.24
C SER A 198 22.28 10.70 -3.60
N ARG A 199 21.46 11.61 -4.14
CA ARG A 199 21.90 12.99 -4.39
C ARG A 199 21.94 13.82 -3.11
N VAL A 200 21.03 13.57 -2.17
CA VAL A 200 21.00 14.27 -0.88
C VAL A 200 22.13 13.80 0.04
N ASP A 201 22.54 12.53 -0.02
CA ASP A 201 23.68 12.01 0.76
C ASP A 201 25.05 12.49 0.22
N LEU A 202 25.10 13.09 -0.98
CA LEU A 202 26.30 13.67 -1.59
C LEU A 202 26.50 15.17 -1.28
N VAL A 203 25.52 15.83 -0.65
CA VAL A 203 25.50 17.27 -0.31
C VAL A 203 25.53 17.44 1.20
#